data_AF-A0A368FPH2-F1
#
_entry.id   AF-A0A368FPH2-F1
#
_cell.length_a   1.000
_cell.length_b   1.000
_cell.length_c   1.000
_cell.angle_alpha   90.00
_cell.angle_beta   90.00
_cell.angle_gamma   90.00
#
_symmetry.space_group_name_H-M   'P 1'
#
loop_
_entity.id
_entity.type
_entity.pdbx_description
1 polymer ?
#
loop_
_entity_poly.entity_id
_entity_poly.type
_entity_poly.pdbx_seq_one_letter_code
_entity_poly.pdbx_strand_id
1 'polypeptide(L)'
;MDFSLLPEEVLVNVLKMSSPTTVVVAKRLNRKLNRIVERNHLGKPRVDDFSVEMRTFLGRSRPVGKLQLKNTGKMHRRVVVTMKRNQKSRQVVEEGLEGPSCSNGTSLVMEEMKKVKLFLVQLYERLSFDGVTADTEFFNMLTAKWNDLSAVQSLSFTLCHLKFSKEQMLSLLTRTACRSLTLDFCHFEQDIISDKVINSMPCMQCLRIQPRSTVYLHQLTDATLKRWSVSPPTTIALYNCASNFTLQGIVEIIKSLAEDTLVDWDFGRILPRDGADGHLLSMMSISGMTIFVSDDFGSRRVQIARGPSRIAFNLIKEEAFTS
;
A
#
# COMPACT_ATOMS: atom_id res chain seq x y z
N MET A 1 -6.97 -45.70 11.83
CA MET A 1 -8.09 -44.80 11.47
C MET A 1 -7.99 -44.47 10.00
N ASP A 2 -9.05 -44.69 9.24
CA ASP A 2 -9.06 -44.36 7.81
C ASP A 2 -9.59 -42.92 7.61
N PHE A 3 -8.68 -42.01 7.27
CA PHE A 3 -9.02 -40.59 7.00
C PHE A 3 -9.80 -40.41 5.69
N SER A 4 -9.98 -41.46 4.89
CA SER A 4 -10.74 -41.42 3.64
C SER A 4 -12.24 -41.14 3.86
N LEU A 5 -12.79 -41.60 4.99
CA LEU A 5 -14.21 -41.53 5.33
C LEU A 5 -14.64 -40.22 6.01
N LEU A 6 -13.68 -39.39 6.44
CA LEU A 6 -14.00 -38.13 7.11
C LEU A 6 -14.41 -37.03 6.09
N PRO A 7 -15.42 -36.21 6.41
CA PRO A 7 -15.79 -35.04 5.62
C PRO A 7 -14.62 -34.04 5.49
N GLU A 8 -14.53 -33.38 4.34
CA GLU A 8 -13.44 -32.43 4.04
C GLU A 8 -13.39 -31.28 5.05
N GLU A 9 -14.55 -30.74 5.46
CA GLU A 9 -14.64 -29.65 6.44
C GLU A 9 -14.06 -30.02 7.81
N VAL A 10 -14.33 -31.24 8.27
CA VAL A 10 -13.78 -31.76 9.54
C VAL A 10 -12.26 -31.89 9.42
N LEU A 11 -11.76 -32.42 8.31
CA LEU A 11 -10.32 -32.52 8.05
C LEU A 11 -9.65 -31.14 7.98
N VAL A 12 -10.30 -30.15 7.34
CA VAL A 12 -9.82 -28.77 7.29
C VAL A 12 -9.73 -28.17 8.69
N ASN A 13 -10.77 -28.32 9.51
CA ASN A 13 -10.79 -27.76 10.87
C ASN A 13 -9.75 -28.42 11.79
N VAL A 14 -9.59 -29.74 11.71
CA VAL A 14 -8.55 -30.47 12.47
C VAL A 14 -7.15 -30.02 12.05
N LEU A 15 -6.90 -29.91 10.74
CA LEU A 15 -5.60 -29.48 10.21
C LEU A 15 -5.32 -27.98 10.46
N LYS A 16 -6.36 -27.12 10.53
CA LYS A 16 -6.23 -25.71 10.94
C LYS A 16 -5.75 -25.57 12.39
N MET A 17 -6.19 -26.47 13.27
CA MET A 17 -5.81 -26.49 14.69
C MET A 17 -4.50 -27.23 14.95
N SER A 18 -3.95 -27.90 13.95
CA SER A 18 -2.74 -28.71 14.06
C SER A 18 -1.47 -27.89 13.86
N SER A 19 -0.35 -28.35 14.45
CA SER A 19 0.94 -27.69 14.28
C SER A 19 1.43 -27.74 12.81
N PRO A 20 2.21 -26.77 12.34
CA PRO A 20 2.78 -26.77 10.98
C PRO A 20 3.48 -28.07 10.60
N THR A 21 4.26 -28.65 11.53
CA THR A 21 4.94 -29.93 11.36
C THR A 21 3.95 -31.08 11.17
N THR A 22 2.88 -31.13 11.99
CA THR A 22 1.81 -32.13 11.87
C THR A 22 1.12 -32.05 10.51
N VAL A 23 0.87 -30.83 10.00
CA VAL A 23 0.22 -30.64 8.70
C VAL A 23 1.14 -31.02 7.54
N VAL A 24 2.45 -30.72 7.63
CA VAL A 24 3.45 -31.16 6.64
C VAL A 24 3.54 -32.69 6.60
N VAL A 25 3.47 -33.35 7.75
CA VAL A 25 3.41 -34.82 7.81
C VAL A 25 2.11 -35.31 7.18
N ALA A 26 0.96 -34.75 7.54
CA ALA A 26 -0.35 -35.12 6.99
C ALA A 26 -0.41 -34.99 5.46
N LYS A 27 0.20 -33.94 4.90
CA LYS A 27 0.35 -33.72 3.46
C LYS A 27 1.05 -34.89 2.76
N ARG A 28 2.05 -35.51 3.40
CA ARG A 28 2.82 -36.63 2.85
C ARG A 28 2.11 -37.97 2.98
N LEU A 29 1.15 -38.10 3.89
CA LEU A 29 0.48 -39.36 4.20
C LEU A 29 -0.56 -39.77 3.14
N ASN A 30 -1.26 -38.83 2.50
CA ASN A 30 -2.29 -39.17 1.51
C ASN A 30 -2.55 -38.05 0.50
N ARG A 31 -2.87 -38.42 -0.76
CA ARG A 31 -3.23 -37.47 -1.84
C ARG A 31 -4.44 -36.58 -1.52
N LYS A 32 -5.46 -37.10 -0.80
CA LYS A 32 -6.63 -36.33 -0.33
C LYS A 32 -6.18 -35.24 0.64
N LEU A 33 -5.38 -35.59 1.66
CA LEU A 33 -4.84 -34.61 2.62
C LEU A 33 -3.92 -33.61 1.92
N ASN A 34 -3.10 -34.05 0.96
CA ASN A 34 -2.29 -33.14 0.15
C ASN A 34 -3.17 -32.10 -0.59
N ARG A 35 -4.23 -32.54 -1.26
CA ARG A 35 -5.19 -31.63 -1.92
C ARG A 35 -5.86 -30.68 -0.94
N ILE A 36 -6.29 -31.17 0.22
CA ILE A 36 -6.94 -30.37 1.27
C ILE A 36 -5.97 -29.31 1.82
N VAL A 37 -4.74 -29.71 2.16
CA VAL A 37 -3.70 -28.82 2.69
C VAL A 37 -3.30 -27.75 1.66
N GLU A 38 -3.13 -28.14 0.39
CA GLU A 38 -2.79 -27.20 -0.68
C GLU A 38 -3.94 -26.23 -0.98
N ARG A 39 -5.16 -26.74 -1.12
CA ARG A 39 -6.36 -25.94 -1.42
C ARG A 39 -6.73 -24.96 -0.31
N ASN A 40 -6.49 -25.33 0.94
CA ASN A 40 -6.86 -24.52 2.11
C ASN A 40 -5.64 -23.84 2.77
N HIS A 41 -4.45 -23.94 2.16
CA HIS A 41 -3.20 -23.37 2.64
C HIS A 41 -2.88 -23.66 4.13
N LEU A 42 -3.10 -24.91 4.56
CA LEU A 42 -2.96 -25.32 5.97
C LEU A 42 -1.50 -25.59 6.34
N GLY A 43 -1.14 -25.40 7.62
CA GLY A 43 0.20 -25.72 8.14
C GLY A 43 1.31 -24.76 7.72
N LYS A 44 0.93 -23.66 7.07
CA LYS A 44 1.79 -22.57 6.61
C LYS A 44 2.12 -21.63 7.78
N PRO A 45 3.39 -21.40 8.16
CA PRO A 45 3.78 -20.27 9.01
C PRO A 45 3.08 -18.96 8.60
N ARG A 46 2.50 -18.23 9.54
CA ARG A 46 1.96 -16.89 9.24
C ARG A 46 3.07 -15.86 9.36
N VAL A 47 3.17 -14.96 8.41
CA VAL A 47 3.97 -13.73 8.54
C VAL A 47 3.00 -12.58 8.49
N ASP A 48 2.98 -11.83 9.58
CA ASP A 48 2.07 -10.71 9.77
C ASP A 48 2.55 -9.54 8.92
N ASP A 49 3.88 -9.32 8.90
CA ASP A 49 4.52 -8.20 8.20
C ASP A 49 5.78 -8.66 7.47
N PHE A 50 5.88 -8.30 6.19
CA PHE A 50 7.07 -8.49 5.36
C PHE A 50 7.50 -7.12 4.81
N SER A 51 8.70 -6.70 5.23
CA SER A 51 9.30 -5.44 4.80
C SER A 51 10.61 -5.64 4.05
N VAL A 52 10.83 -4.82 3.03
CA VAL A 52 12.10 -4.71 2.31
C VAL A 52 12.53 -3.25 2.35
N GLU A 53 13.70 -2.99 2.91
CA GLU A 53 14.24 -1.64 3.03
C GLU A 53 15.61 -1.55 2.37
N MET A 54 15.81 -0.49 1.60
CA MET A 54 17.10 -0.16 1.02
C MET A 54 17.73 0.99 1.80
N ARG A 55 18.77 0.68 2.57
CA ARG A 55 19.50 1.65 3.40
C ARG A 55 20.85 1.97 2.75
N THR A 56 21.36 3.16 3.04
CA THR A 56 22.73 3.53 2.69
C THR A 56 23.56 3.60 3.97
N PHE A 57 24.81 3.16 3.91
CA PHE A 57 25.74 3.28 5.02
C PHE A 57 27.13 3.63 4.52
N LEU A 58 27.88 4.39 5.30
CA LEU A 58 29.28 4.66 5.01
C LEU A 58 30.11 3.46 5.44
N GLY A 59 30.78 2.84 4.47
CA GLY A 59 31.71 1.74 4.70
C GLY A 59 32.87 2.23 5.54
N ARG A 60 33.13 1.55 6.65
CA ARG A 60 34.28 1.85 7.49
C ARG A 60 35.53 1.29 6.85
N SER A 61 36.54 2.12 6.64
CA SER A 61 37.87 1.66 6.21
C SER A 61 38.73 1.12 7.36
N ARG A 62 38.28 1.25 8.63
CA ARG A 62 39.00 0.79 9.83
C ARG A 62 38.08 0.15 10.89
N PRO A 63 38.62 -0.73 11.77
CA PRO A 63 37.87 -1.35 12.85
C PRO A 63 37.32 -0.34 13.87
N VAL A 64 36.30 -0.76 14.64
CA VAL A 64 35.71 0.02 15.73
C VAL A 64 36.77 0.43 16.76
N GLY A 65 36.77 1.69 17.20
CA GLY A 65 37.64 2.18 18.29
C GLY A 65 38.83 3.05 17.88
N LYS A 66 39.03 3.34 16.59
CA LYS A 66 40.05 4.30 16.13
C LYS A 66 39.40 5.56 15.55
N LEU A 67 39.81 6.72 16.07
CA LEU A 67 39.36 8.04 15.63
C LEU A 67 39.75 8.28 14.16
N GLN A 68 38.78 8.69 13.35
CA GLN A 68 38.98 8.95 11.92
C GLN A 68 38.84 10.45 11.65
N LEU A 69 39.95 11.09 11.26
CA LEU A 69 40.04 12.55 11.04
C LEU A 69 39.36 13.03 9.74
N LYS A 70 39.02 12.13 8.81
CA LYS A 70 38.32 12.45 7.54
C LYS A 70 37.39 11.30 7.14
N ASN A 71 36.14 11.62 6.77
CA ASN A 71 35.19 10.67 6.18
C ASN A 71 35.59 10.35 4.74
N THR A 72 36.43 9.33 4.54
CA THR A 72 36.83 8.81 3.22
C THR A 72 36.16 7.48 2.86
N GLY A 73 35.14 7.08 3.62
CA GLY A 73 34.39 5.85 3.37
C GLY A 73 33.61 5.91 2.06
N LYS A 74 33.65 4.83 1.27
CA LYS A 74 32.72 4.67 0.15
C LYS A 74 31.31 4.52 0.72
N MET A 75 30.32 5.08 0.04
CA MET A 75 28.91 4.89 0.40
C MET A 75 28.48 3.51 -0.11
N HIS A 76 28.09 2.63 0.80
CA HIS A 76 27.56 1.30 0.51
C HIS A 76 26.03 1.32 0.62
N ARG A 77 25.40 0.33 -0.01
CA ARG A 77 23.97 0.09 0.10
C ARG A 77 23.72 -1.25 0.79
N ARG A 78 22.65 -1.31 1.58
CA ARG A 78 22.26 -2.48 2.36
C ARG A 78 20.78 -2.75 2.14
N VAL A 79 20.47 -3.96 1.71
CA VAL A 79 19.09 -4.46 1.65
C VAL A 79 18.79 -5.16 2.97
N VAL A 80 17.72 -4.74 3.62
CA VAL A 80 17.22 -5.35 4.86
C VAL A 80 15.85 -5.93 4.58
N VAL A 81 15.72 -7.25 4.74
CA VAL A 81 14.44 -7.94 4.69
C VAL A 81 14.01 -8.28 6.11
N THR A 82 12.88 -7.75 6.55
CA THR A 82 12.30 -8.07 7.87
C THR A 82 11.05 -8.91 7.69
N MET A 83 10.95 -9.98 8.46
CA MET A 83 9.74 -10.79 8.58
C MET A 83 9.29 -10.82 10.02
N LYS A 84 8.04 -10.45 10.29
CA LYS A 84 7.44 -10.48 11.63
C LYS A 84 6.41 -11.58 11.74
N ARG A 85 6.48 -12.37 12.82
CA ARG A 85 5.54 -13.46 13.12
C ARG A 85 5.29 -13.52 14.62
N ASN A 86 4.03 -13.49 15.05
CA ASN A 86 3.63 -13.66 16.45
C ASN A 86 4.47 -12.77 17.39
N GLN A 87 4.58 -11.48 17.05
CA GLN A 87 5.36 -10.46 17.77
C GLN A 87 6.89 -10.67 17.80
N LYS A 88 7.42 -11.71 17.15
CA LYS A 88 8.87 -11.92 16.97
C LYS A 88 9.30 -11.48 15.57
N SER A 89 10.41 -10.74 15.46
CA SER A 89 10.98 -10.29 14.19
C SER A 89 12.24 -11.09 13.84
N ARG A 90 12.34 -11.53 12.59
CA ARG A 90 13.58 -12.02 11.99
C ARG A 90 14.03 -11.03 10.92
N GLN A 91 15.31 -10.68 10.95
CA GLN A 91 15.92 -9.83 9.94
C GLN A 91 16.99 -10.60 9.18
N VAL A 92 16.97 -10.45 7.86
CA VAL A 92 18.03 -10.90 6.97
C VAL A 92 18.60 -9.65 6.31
N VAL A 93 19.91 -9.51 6.37
CA VAL A 93 20.63 -8.33 5.89
C VAL A 93 21.62 -8.79 4.84
N GLU A 94 21.61 -8.12 3.69
CA GLU A 94 22.67 -8.23 2.70
C GLU A 94 23.27 -6.85 2.44
N GLU A 95 24.59 -6.79 2.40
CA GLU A 95 25.37 -5.58 2.17
C GLU A 95 26.08 -5.67 0.82
N GLY A 96 25.97 -4.63 0.01
CA GLY A 96 26.56 -4.56 -1.32
C GLY A 96 27.20 -3.19 -1.60
N LEU A 97 28.09 -3.17 -2.59
CA LEU A 97 28.69 -1.92 -3.10
C LEU A 97 27.75 -1.17 -4.07
N GLU A 98 26.79 -1.85 -4.71
CA GLU A 98 25.96 -1.30 -5.79
C GLU A 98 24.46 -1.60 -5.60
N GLY A 99 23.60 -0.74 -6.19
CA GLY A 99 22.14 -0.75 -6.00
C GLY A 99 21.39 -1.86 -6.75
N PRO A 100 20.05 -1.90 -6.66
CA PRO A 100 19.23 -2.99 -7.21
C PRO A 100 19.08 -2.94 -8.74
N SER A 101 19.78 -2.01 -9.42
CA SER A 101 19.98 -2.09 -10.88
C SER A 101 21.08 -3.06 -11.27
N CYS A 102 21.80 -3.63 -10.30
CA CYS A 102 22.69 -4.76 -10.48
C CYS A 102 21.94 -6.03 -10.03
N SER A 103 21.97 -7.06 -10.87
CA SER A 103 21.30 -8.37 -10.79
C SER A 103 21.32 -9.12 -9.43
N ASN A 104 22.09 -8.64 -8.46
CA ASN A 104 22.28 -9.27 -7.16
C ASN A 104 21.29 -8.79 -6.09
N GLY A 105 20.76 -7.55 -6.17
CA GLY A 105 19.79 -7.07 -5.18
C GLY A 105 18.41 -7.70 -5.32
N THR A 106 17.95 -7.87 -6.57
CA THR A 106 16.72 -8.62 -6.87
C THR A 106 16.88 -10.11 -6.57
N SER A 107 18.09 -10.67 -6.64
CA SER A 107 18.33 -12.08 -6.32
C SER A 107 18.11 -12.39 -4.83
N LEU A 108 18.53 -11.54 -3.90
CA LEU A 108 18.25 -11.73 -2.46
C LEU A 108 16.78 -11.52 -2.11
N VAL A 109 16.13 -10.45 -2.60
CA VAL A 109 14.70 -10.25 -2.36
C VAL A 109 13.92 -11.45 -2.91
N MET A 110 14.30 -11.93 -4.10
CA MET A 110 13.74 -13.14 -4.70
C MET A 110 14.08 -14.40 -3.89
N GLU A 111 15.29 -14.54 -3.36
CA GLU A 111 15.70 -15.68 -2.52
C GLU A 111 14.97 -15.68 -1.18
N GLU A 112 14.81 -14.54 -0.53
CA GLU A 112 14.07 -14.43 0.73
C GLU A 112 12.57 -14.60 0.48
N MET A 113 12.00 -14.06 -0.61
CA MET A 113 10.64 -14.42 -1.04
C MET A 113 10.51 -15.90 -1.42
N LYS A 114 11.56 -16.54 -1.96
CA LYS A 114 11.60 -17.99 -2.18
C LYS A 114 11.78 -18.77 -0.87
N LYS A 115 12.47 -18.25 0.15
CA LYS A 115 12.56 -18.87 1.49
C LYS A 115 11.25 -18.74 2.25
N VAL A 116 10.52 -17.63 2.05
CA VAL A 116 9.10 -17.47 2.42
C VAL A 116 8.25 -18.58 1.77
N LYS A 117 8.58 -19.04 0.56
CA LYS A 117 7.98 -20.24 -0.08
C LYS A 117 8.48 -21.58 0.51
N LEU A 118 9.78 -21.76 0.79
CA LEU A 118 10.29 -23.01 1.39
C LEU A 118 9.78 -23.22 2.82
N PHE A 119 9.46 -22.12 3.51
CA PHE A 119 8.79 -22.07 4.81
C PHE A 119 7.29 -21.72 4.72
N LEU A 120 6.65 -21.94 3.56
CA LEU A 120 5.18 -21.94 3.42
C LEU A 120 4.51 -20.75 4.14
N VAL A 121 4.86 -19.52 3.82
CA VAL A 121 4.32 -18.35 4.53
C VAL A 121 3.03 -17.83 3.90
N GLN A 122 1.97 -17.67 4.68
CA GLN A 122 0.81 -16.85 4.28
C GLN A 122 1.09 -15.41 4.74
N LEU A 123 1.27 -14.49 3.79
CA LEU A 123 1.42 -13.05 4.03
C LEU A 123 0.04 -12.49 4.34
N TYR A 124 -0.24 -12.23 5.61
CA TYR A 124 -1.63 -12.07 6.06
C TYR A 124 -2.06 -10.60 6.21
N GLU A 125 -1.13 -9.67 6.43
CA GLU A 125 -1.54 -8.28 6.72
C GLU A 125 -0.82 -7.28 5.84
N ARG A 126 0.52 -7.20 5.88
CA ARG A 126 1.25 -6.07 5.28
C ARG A 126 2.43 -6.47 4.41
N LEU A 127 2.51 -5.83 3.23
CA LEU A 127 3.75 -5.70 2.47
C LEU A 127 4.20 -4.24 2.48
N SER A 128 5.45 -4.01 2.87
CA SER A 128 6.05 -2.68 2.83
C SER A 128 7.40 -2.67 2.13
N PHE A 129 7.60 -1.69 1.26
CA PHE A 129 8.82 -1.49 0.49
C PHE A 129 9.33 -0.07 0.73
N ASP A 130 10.61 0.06 1.12
CA ASP A 130 11.24 1.34 1.41
C ASP A 130 12.52 1.51 0.57
N GLY A 131 12.59 2.60 -0.21
CA GLY A 131 13.77 2.94 -1.02
C GLY A 131 14.03 2.03 -2.21
N VAL A 132 13.04 1.24 -2.64
CA VAL A 132 13.17 0.25 -3.71
C VAL A 132 12.79 0.85 -5.08
N THR A 133 13.48 0.42 -6.14
CA THR A 133 13.03 0.65 -7.52
C THR A 133 12.03 -0.45 -7.89
N ALA A 134 10.77 -0.08 -8.07
CA ALA A 134 9.69 -0.98 -8.38
C ALA A 134 9.44 -0.98 -9.90
N ASP A 135 10.21 -1.79 -10.62
CA ASP A 135 10.15 -1.96 -12.07
C ASP A 135 9.45 -3.25 -12.50
N THR A 136 9.47 -3.56 -13.80
CA THR A 136 8.84 -4.77 -14.34
C THR A 136 9.46 -6.05 -13.78
N GLU A 137 10.76 -6.09 -13.49
CA GLU A 137 11.41 -7.25 -12.87
C GLU A 137 10.90 -7.44 -11.45
N PHE A 138 10.85 -6.35 -10.67
CA PHE A 138 10.29 -6.35 -9.33
C PHE A 138 8.81 -6.75 -9.32
N PHE A 139 8.01 -6.25 -10.27
CA PHE A 139 6.62 -6.67 -10.43
C PHE A 139 6.50 -8.17 -10.73
N ASN A 140 7.28 -8.69 -11.66
CA ASN A 140 7.27 -10.12 -12.02
C ASN A 140 7.72 -10.99 -10.85
N MET A 141 8.67 -10.49 -10.04
CA MET A 141 9.09 -11.13 -8.80
C MET A 141 7.95 -11.17 -7.77
N LEU A 142 7.27 -10.05 -7.52
CA LEU A 142 6.11 -9.98 -6.62
C LEU A 142 4.95 -10.86 -7.08
N THR A 143 4.67 -10.85 -8.37
CA THR A 143 3.51 -11.53 -8.98
C THR A 143 3.84 -12.93 -9.50
N ALA A 144 5.03 -13.46 -9.21
CA ALA A 144 5.39 -14.81 -9.58
C ALA A 144 4.31 -15.82 -9.10
N LYS A 145 4.08 -16.89 -9.87
CA LYS A 145 3.00 -17.87 -9.62
C LYS A 145 3.01 -18.49 -8.22
N TRP A 146 4.15 -18.45 -7.54
CA TRP A 146 4.31 -18.99 -6.19
C TRP A 146 3.98 -18.00 -5.07
N ASN A 147 3.73 -16.73 -5.38
CA ASN A 147 3.31 -15.72 -4.41
C ASN A 147 1.79 -15.63 -4.40
N ASP A 148 1.19 -16.21 -3.36
CA ASP A 148 -0.20 -15.98 -3.02
C ASP A 148 -0.30 -14.70 -2.18
N LEU A 149 -0.84 -13.65 -2.80
CA LEU A 149 -1.02 -12.33 -2.19
C LEU A 149 -2.46 -12.12 -1.71
N SER A 150 -3.34 -13.12 -1.85
CA SER A 150 -4.79 -12.97 -1.64
C SER A 150 -5.18 -12.53 -0.23
N ALA A 151 -4.33 -12.81 0.77
CA ALA A 151 -4.55 -12.41 2.15
C ALA A 151 -3.97 -11.03 2.49
N VAL A 152 -3.13 -10.42 1.64
CA VAL A 152 -2.49 -9.12 1.92
C VAL A 152 -3.53 -8.02 1.95
N GLN A 153 -3.61 -7.29 3.08
CA GLN A 153 -4.60 -6.22 3.32
C GLN A 153 -4.00 -4.82 3.21
N SER A 154 -2.68 -4.69 3.36
CA SER A 154 -1.99 -3.40 3.31
C SER A 154 -0.78 -3.47 2.39
N LEU A 155 -0.70 -2.51 1.47
CA LEU A 155 0.45 -2.30 0.60
C LEU A 155 1.03 -0.91 0.85
N SER A 156 2.33 -0.86 1.15
CA SER A 156 3.03 0.37 1.48
C SER A 156 4.29 0.50 0.64
N PHE A 157 4.43 1.61 -0.07
CA PHE A 157 5.65 2.00 -0.76
C PHE A 157 6.11 3.34 -0.18
N THR A 158 7.35 3.40 0.26
CA THR A 158 7.94 4.59 0.88
C THR A 158 9.27 4.88 0.19
N LEU A 159 9.50 6.14 -0.21
CA LEU A 159 10.75 6.56 -0.89
C LEU A 159 11.10 5.72 -2.14
N CYS A 160 10.11 5.05 -2.73
CA CYS A 160 10.31 4.16 -3.88
C CYS A 160 10.31 4.91 -5.21
N HIS A 161 11.03 4.36 -6.19
CA HIS A 161 10.88 4.76 -7.58
C HIS A 161 9.91 3.80 -8.27
N LEU A 162 8.68 4.24 -8.50
CA LEU A 162 7.60 3.43 -9.05
C LEU A 162 7.58 3.56 -10.57
N LYS A 163 8.07 2.51 -11.24
CA LYS A 163 8.10 2.38 -12.70
C LYS A 163 6.97 1.50 -13.24
N PHE A 164 6.04 1.11 -12.38
CA PHE A 164 4.91 0.28 -12.77
C PHE A 164 4.06 0.98 -13.81
N SER A 165 3.51 0.21 -14.75
CA SER A 165 2.38 0.68 -15.54
C SER A 165 1.10 0.66 -14.69
N LYS A 166 0.08 1.39 -15.14
CA LYS A 166 -1.27 1.33 -14.55
C LYS A 166 -1.83 -0.10 -14.53
N GLU A 167 -1.60 -0.88 -15.58
CA GLU A 167 -2.04 -2.28 -15.70
C GLU A 167 -1.32 -3.18 -14.69
N GLN A 168 -0.03 -2.93 -14.45
CA GLN A 168 0.74 -3.64 -13.43
C GLN A 168 0.21 -3.33 -12.03
N MET A 169 -0.04 -2.05 -11.71
CA MET A 169 -0.64 -1.67 -10.43
C MET A 169 -2.03 -2.31 -10.24
N LEU A 170 -2.88 -2.26 -11.26
CA LEU A 170 -4.19 -2.93 -11.24
C LEU A 170 -4.06 -4.45 -11.01
N SER A 171 -3.16 -5.10 -11.73
CA SER A 171 -2.89 -6.54 -11.60
C SER A 171 -2.39 -6.90 -10.21
N LEU A 172 -1.52 -6.08 -9.62
CA LEU A 172 -1.05 -6.27 -8.25
C LEU A 172 -2.21 -6.19 -7.24
N LEU A 173 -3.02 -5.13 -7.31
CA LEU A 173 -4.13 -4.91 -6.37
C LEU A 173 -5.21 -5.99 -6.47
N THR A 174 -5.59 -6.39 -7.68
CA THR A 174 -6.60 -7.45 -7.90
C THR A 174 -6.18 -8.82 -7.39
N ARG A 175 -4.88 -9.05 -7.17
CA ARG A 175 -4.35 -10.28 -6.56
C ARG A 175 -4.30 -10.23 -5.03
N THR A 176 -4.68 -9.11 -4.43
CA THR A 176 -4.64 -8.89 -2.99
C THR A 176 -6.04 -8.64 -2.43
N ALA A 177 -6.20 -8.76 -1.11
CA ALA A 177 -7.38 -8.27 -0.40
C ALA A 177 -7.14 -6.85 0.14
N CYS A 178 -6.40 -6.02 -0.62
CA CYS A 178 -5.92 -4.72 -0.15
C CYS A 178 -7.08 -3.79 0.26
N ARG A 179 -6.97 -3.27 1.48
CA ARG A 179 -7.85 -2.25 2.08
C ARG A 179 -7.10 -0.97 2.38
N SER A 180 -5.77 -1.02 2.46
CA SER A 180 -4.91 0.12 2.78
C SER A 180 -3.77 0.23 1.76
N LEU A 181 -3.78 1.29 0.97
CA LEU A 181 -2.72 1.62 0.02
C LEU A 181 -2.01 2.89 0.46
N THR A 182 -0.70 2.80 0.64
CA THR A 182 0.16 3.95 1.02
C THR A 182 1.31 4.10 0.03
N LEU A 183 1.42 5.28 -0.57
CA LEU A 183 2.48 5.66 -1.51
C LEU A 183 3.13 6.97 -1.02
N ASP A 184 4.10 6.85 -0.12
CA ASP A 184 4.70 7.99 0.58
C ASP A 184 6.09 8.33 0.05
N PHE A 185 6.28 9.59 -0.30
CA PHE A 185 7.50 10.16 -0.88
C PHE A 185 8.04 9.39 -2.10
N CYS A 186 7.16 8.72 -2.83
CA CYS A 186 7.50 7.99 -4.03
C CYS A 186 7.71 8.93 -5.23
N HIS A 187 8.53 8.47 -6.18
CA HIS A 187 8.63 9.05 -7.52
C HIS A 187 7.84 8.18 -8.50
N PHE A 188 6.91 8.80 -9.23
CA PHE A 188 6.04 8.15 -10.20
C PHE A 188 6.59 8.39 -11.61
N GLU A 189 6.96 7.33 -12.33
CA GLU A 189 7.39 7.45 -13.73
C GLU A 189 6.18 7.62 -14.67
N GLN A 190 5.01 7.12 -14.26
CA GLN A 190 3.75 7.18 -15.01
C GLN A 190 2.56 7.44 -14.06
N ASP A 191 1.41 7.84 -14.61
CA ASP A 191 0.15 7.92 -13.86
C ASP A 191 -0.41 6.52 -13.57
N ILE A 192 -0.04 5.95 -12.42
CA ILE A 192 -0.42 4.59 -12.01
C ILE A 192 -1.73 4.53 -11.24
N ILE A 193 -2.34 5.69 -10.93
CA ILE A 193 -3.55 5.78 -10.12
C ILE A 193 -4.69 6.29 -11.00
N SER A 194 -5.78 5.54 -11.00
CA SER A 194 -6.97 5.88 -11.78
C SER A 194 -8.21 5.33 -11.11
N ASP A 195 -9.38 5.78 -11.55
CA ASP A 195 -10.67 5.26 -11.09
C ASP A 195 -10.70 3.73 -11.18
N LYS A 196 -10.21 3.14 -12.28
CA LYS A 196 -10.16 1.67 -12.45
C LYS A 196 -9.27 0.98 -11.41
N VAL A 197 -8.13 1.57 -11.08
CA VAL A 197 -7.17 1.03 -10.10
C VAL A 197 -7.76 1.11 -8.69
N ILE A 198 -8.27 2.27 -8.29
CA ILE A 198 -8.94 2.43 -6.98
C ILE A 198 -10.16 1.50 -6.90
N ASN A 199 -10.87 1.36 -8.00
CA ASN A 199 -12.04 0.49 -8.08
C ASN A 199 -11.74 -1.01 -7.95
N SER A 200 -10.48 -1.43 -8.06
CA SER A 200 -10.10 -2.82 -7.81
C SER A 200 -10.09 -3.19 -6.31
N MET A 201 -10.20 -2.20 -5.42
CA MET A 201 -10.21 -2.38 -3.96
C MET A 201 -11.61 -2.08 -3.39
N PRO A 202 -12.57 -3.03 -3.43
CA PRO A 202 -13.96 -2.76 -3.07
C PRO A 202 -14.19 -2.43 -1.59
N CYS A 203 -13.33 -2.90 -0.70
CA CYS A 203 -13.42 -2.67 0.75
C CYS A 203 -12.30 -1.74 1.24
N MET A 204 -11.94 -0.74 0.44
CA MET A 204 -10.87 0.19 0.78
C MET A 204 -11.22 1.02 2.01
N GLN A 205 -10.29 1.09 2.96
CA GLN A 205 -10.38 1.84 4.20
C GLN A 205 -9.42 3.04 4.19
N CYS A 206 -8.21 2.87 3.64
CA CYS A 206 -7.19 3.90 3.63
C CYS A 206 -6.58 4.04 2.24
N LEU A 207 -6.58 5.27 1.73
CA LEU A 207 -5.79 5.67 0.57
C LEU A 207 -4.90 6.84 0.97
N ARG A 208 -3.60 6.64 0.94
CA ARG A 208 -2.61 7.69 1.18
C ARG A 208 -1.63 7.75 0.02
N ILE A 209 -1.55 8.92 -0.60
CA ILE A 209 -0.65 9.20 -1.71
C ILE A 209 0.02 10.54 -1.41
N GLN A 210 1.34 10.50 -1.25
CA GLN A 210 2.17 11.68 -1.03
C GLN A 210 3.41 11.55 -1.91
N PRO A 211 3.38 11.92 -3.20
CA PRO A 211 4.57 11.94 -4.03
C PRO A 211 5.64 12.90 -3.50
N ARG A 212 6.89 12.67 -3.94
CA ARG A 212 8.04 13.56 -3.63
C ARG A 212 7.91 14.95 -4.26
N SER A 213 7.26 15.03 -5.42
CA SER A 213 6.95 16.26 -6.16
C SER A 213 5.45 16.34 -6.39
N THR A 214 4.92 17.50 -6.78
CA THR A 214 3.52 17.61 -7.16
C THR A 214 3.22 16.66 -8.34
N VAL A 215 2.14 15.88 -8.25
CA VAL A 215 1.68 14.97 -9.32
C VAL A 215 0.22 15.25 -9.64
N TYR A 216 -0.12 15.24 -10.93
CA TYR A 216 -1.51 15.31 -11.38
C TYR A 216 -2.03 13.90 -11.70
N LEU A 217 -3.04 13.46 -10.96
CA LEU A 217 -3.71 12.16 -11.13
C LEU A 217 -4.85 12.34 -12.15
N HIS A 218 -4.51 12.30 -13.44
CA HIS A 218 -5.43 12.65 -14.52
C HIS A 218 -6.66 11.75 -14.58
N GLN A 219 -6.51 10.49 -14.20
CA GLN A 219 -7.55 9.48 -14.34
C GLN A 219 -8.31 9.21 -13.04
N LEU A 220 -8.11 10.05 -12.02
CA LEU A 220 -8.85 10.00 -10.77
C LEU A 220 -9.92 11.10 -10.79
N THR A 221 -11.18 10.69 -10.94
CA THR A 221 -12.34 11.57 -11.22
C THR A 221 -13.49 11.34 -10.26
N ASP A 222 -14.56 12.12 -10.36
CA ASP A 222 -15.78 11.96 -9.55
C ASP A 222 -16.41 10.56 -9.64
N ALA A 223 -16.06 9.74 -10.63
CA ALA A 223 -16.45 8.34 -10.65
C ALA A 223 -15.97 7.56 -9.40
N THR A 224 -14.78 7.88 -8.89
CA THR A 224 -14.28 7.32 -7.63
C THR A 224 -15.06 7.87 -6.43
N LEU A 225 -15.36 9.17 -6.40
CA LEU A 225 -16.14 9.79 -5.32
C LEU A 225 -17.55 9.19 -5.24
N LYS A 226 -18.21 8.99 -6.39
CA LYS A 226 -19.53 8.34 -6.49
C LYS A 226 -19.52 6.90 -5.99
N ARG A 227 -18.39 6.20 -6.04
CA ARG A 227 -18.27 4.88 -5.43
C ARG A 227 -18.11 4.98 -3.92
N TRP A 228 -17.25 5.89 -3.46
CA TRP A 228 -17.02 6.10 -2.04
C TRP A 228 -18.27 6.61 -1.31
N SER A 229 -19.21 7.25 -1.99
CA SER A 229 -20.51 7.59 -1.37
C SER A 229 -21.33 6.36 -0.96
N VAL A 230 -21.14 5.21 -1.59
CA VAL A 230 -21.81 3.95 -1.24
C VAL A 230 -21.06 3.21 -0.11
N SER A 231 -19.72 3.23 -0.16
CA SER A 231 -18.85 2.59 0.82
C SER A 231 -17.67 3.51 1.12
N PRO A 232 -17.82 4.47 2.06
CA PRO A 232 -16.82 5.49 2.31
C PRO A 232 -15.56 4.91 2.95
N PRO A 233 -14.35 5.23 2.45
CA PRO A 233 -13.12 4.91 3.16
C PRO A 233 -13.02 5.75 4.43
N THR A 234 -12.36 5.24 5.46
CA THR A 234 -12.13 5.98 6.70
C THR A 234 -11.08 7.08 6.51
N THR A 235 -10.11 6.85 5.63
CA THR A 235 -8.98 7.77 5.40
C THR A 235 -8.70 7.98 3.92
N ILE A 236 -8.63 9.24 3.52
CA ILE A 236 -8.15 9.68 2.19
C ILE A 236 -7.10 10.75 2.45
N ALA A 237 -5.92 10.62 1.86
CA ALA A 237 -4.84 11.56 2.04
C ALA A 237 -4.07 11.74 0.74
N LEU A 238 -4.45 12.74 -0.05
CA LEU A 238 -3.86 13.04 -1.36
C LEU A 238 -2.92 14.26 -1.28
N TYR A 239 -1.87 14.17 -0.47
CA TYR A 239 -0.93 15.27 -0.29
C TYR A 239 -0.08 15.50 -1.53
N ASN A 240 0.14 16.76 -1.94
CA ASN A 240 0.86 17.09 -3.17
C ASN A 240 0.31 16.40 -4.44
N CYS A 241 -0.93 15.94 -4.42
CA CYS A 241 -1.63 15.44 -5.58
C CYS A 241 -2.65 16.49 -6.04
N ALA A 242 -2.78 16.67 -7.34
CA ALA A 242 -4.03 17.14 -7.94
C ALA A 242 -4.79 15.98 -8.56
N SER A 243 -6.10 16.16 -8.67
CA SER A 243 -6.99 15.20 -9.30
C SER A 243 -8.06 15.92 -10.11
N ASN A 244 -8.83 15.15 -10.88
CA ASN A 244 -10.01 15.63 -11.59
C ASN A 244 -11.29 15.52 -10.73
N PHE A 245 -11.15 15.46 -9.40
CA PHE A 245 -12.28 15.64 -8.50
C PHE A 245 -12.84 17.05 -8.63
N THR A 246 -14.15 17.17 -8.70
CA THR A 246 -14.84 18.45 -8.70
C THR A 246 -15.30 18.82 -7.29
N LEU A 247 -15.49 20.12 -7.06
CA LEU A 247 -16.11 20.59 -5.82
C LEU A 247 -17.50 19.98 -5.63
N GLN A 248 -18.30 19.91 -6.69
CA GLN A 248 -19.62 19.31 -6.64
C GLN A 248 -19.55 17.82 -6.22
N GLY A 249 -18.63 17.04 -6.79
CA GLY A 249 -18.42 15.65 -6.40
C GLY A 249 -18.03 15.50 -4.92
N ILE A 250 -17.18 16.40 -4.41
CA ILE A 250 -16.81 16.46 -2.99
C ILE A 250 -18.05 16.80 -2.12
N VAL A 251 -18.88 17.77 -2.53
CA VAL A 251 -20.11 18.10 -1.80
C VAL A 251 -21.05 16.89 -1.72
N GLU A 252 -21.22 16.18 -2.82
CA GLU A 252 -22.12 15.03 -2.91
C GLU A 252 -21.70 13.87 -2.01
N ILE A 253 -20.40 13.52 -1.99
CA ILE A 253 -19.91 12.48 -1.08
C ILE A 253 -20.07 12.89 0.39
N ILE A 254 -19.81 14.16 0.72
CA ILE A 254 -19.99 14.66 2.09
C ILE A 254 -21.48 14.58 2.50
N LYS A 255 -22.40 14.95 1.62
CA LYS A 255 -23.86 14.84 1.87
C LYS A 255 -24.32 13.39 2.03
N SER A 256 -23.66 12.44 1.37
CA SER A 256 -23.97 11.01 1.50
C SER A 256 -23.48 10.37 2.80
N LEU A 257 -22.58 11.03 3.55
CA LEU A 257 -22.10 10.52 4.83
C LEU A 257 -23.22 10.52 5.87
N ALA A 258 -23.44 9.35 6.48
CA ALA A 258 -24.23 9.24 7.71
C ALA A 258 -23.57 10.04 8.85
N GLU A 259 -24.38 10.53 9.78
CA GLU A 259 -23.92 11.41 10.88
C GLU A 259 -22.87 10.75 11.79
N ASP A 260 -22.96 9.42 11.96
CA ASP A 260 -22.06 8.65 12.82
C ASP A 260 -20.77 8.18 12.12
N THR A 261 -20.63 8.42 10.82
CA THR A 261 -19.47 7.94 10.06
C THR A 261 -18.27 8.85 10.32
N LEU A 262 -17.22 8.28 10.95
CA LEU A 262 -15.96 8.95 11.21
C LEU A 262 -15.02 8.86 10.01
N VAL A 263 -14.62 10.01 9.46
CA VAL A 263 -13.71 10.10 8.32
C VAL A 263 -12.61 11.14 8.53
N ASP A 264 -11.44 10.87 7.96
CA ASP A 264 -10.31 11.80 7.84
C ASP A 264 -9.89 11.89 6.37
N TRP A 265 -10.40 12.90 5.67
CA TRP A 265 -10.27 13.05 4.23
C TRP A 265 -9.53 14.32 3.86
N ASP A 266 -8.48 14.18 3.06
CA ASP A 266 -7.81 15.26 2.36
C ASP A 266 -7.75 14.91 0.87
N PHE A 267 -8.58 15.61 0.08
CA PHE A 267 -8.67 15.39 -1.37
C PHE A 267 -7.52 16.06 -2.15
N GLY A 268 -6.56 16.68 -1.46
CA GLY A 268 -5.37 17.25 -2.09
C GLY A 268 -5.66 18.59 -2.73
N ARG A 269 -5.20 18.77 -3.97
CA ARG A 269 -5.38 19.99 -4.75
C ARG A 269 -6.49 19.82 -5.78
N ILE A 270 -7.42 20.76 -5.80
CA ILE A 270 -8.62 20.76 -6.62
C ILE A 270 -8.60 22.01 -7.49
N LEU A 271 -8.80 21.82 -8.79
CA LEU A 271 -8.94 22.93 -9.72
C LEU A 271 -10.37 23.50 -9.62
N PRO A 272 -10.53 24.77 -9.24
CA PRO A 272 -11.82 25.43 -9.27
C PRO A 272 -12.24 25.59 -10.73
N ARG A 273 -13.33 24.92 -11.11
CA ARG A 273 -14.06 25.22 -12.35
C ARG A 273 -15.05 26.35 -12.08
N ASP A 274 -15.59 26.95 -13.14
CA ASP A 274 -16.61 28.00 -13.05
C ASP A 274 -17.71 27.64 -12.03
N GLY A 275 -18.04 28.59 -11.14
CA GLY A 275 -19.06 28.39 -10.09
C GLY A 275 -18.55 27.87 -8.74
N ALA A 276 -17.23 27.78 -8.54
CA ALA A 276 -16.62 27.34 -7.27
C ALA A 276 -17.18 28.03 -6.02
N ASP A 277 -17.42 29.34 -6.06
CA ASP A 277 -17.97 30.10 -4.94
C ASP A 277 -19.41 29.69 -4.60
N GLY A 278 -20.24 29.41 -5.63
CA GLY A 278 -21.60 28.89 -5.44
C GLY A 278 -21.61 27.49 -4.80
N HIS A 279 -20.67 26.63 -5.19
CA HIS A 279 -20.52 25.32 -4.57
C HIS A 279 -20.05 25.41 -3.12
N LEU A 280 -19.09 26.29 -2.80
CA LEU A 280 -18.65 26.53 -1.42
C LEU A 280 -19.79 27.08 -0.55
N LEU A 281 -20.58 28.02 -1.06
CA LEU A 281 -21.78 28.52 -0.38
C LEU A 281 -22.79 27.39 -0.13
N SER A 282 -22.99 26.49 -1.10
CA SER A 282 -23.87 25.33 -0.93
C SER A 282 -23.39 24.36 0.17
N MET A 283 -22.08 24.28 0.41
CA MET A 283 -21.50 23.49 1.49
C MET A 283 -21.72 24.14 2.85
N MET A 284 -21.63 25.48 2.93
CA MET A 284 -21.91 26.23 4.16
C MET A 284 -23.35 26.06 4.64
N SER A 285 -24.28 25.77 3.74
CA SER A 285 -25.68 25.50 4.06
C SER A 285 -25.94 24.09 4.62
N ILE A 286 -24.94 23.21 4.69
CA ILE A 286 -25.11 21.87 5.27
C ILE A 286 -25.08 21.98 6.80
N SER A 287 -26.17 21.54 7.44
CA SER A 287 -26.31 21.57 8.91
C SER A 287 -25.21 20.77 9.62
N GLY A 288 -24.73 21.30 10.75
CA GLY A 288 -23.73 20.62 11.60
C GLY A 288 -22.30 20.67 11.07
N MET A 289 -22.01 21.49 10.05
CA MET A 289 -20.67 21.69 9.53
C MET A 289 -20.05 23.00 10.00
N THR A 290 -18.77 22.94 10.36
CA THR A 290 -17.93 24.13 10.54
C THR A 290 -16.93 24.17 9.40
N ILE A 291 -16.91 25.26 8.64
CA ILE A 291 -15.98 25.45 7.53
C ILE A 291 -14.96 26.52 7.92
N PHE A 292 -13.70 26.17 7.82
CA PHE A 292 -12.56 27.07 7.98
C PHE A 292 -11.88 27.24 6.62
N VAL A 293 -11.67 28.48 6.22
CA VAL A 293 -10.98 28.82 4.97
C VAL A 293 -9.73 29.60 5.33
N SER A 294 -8.58 29.16 4.85
CA SER A 294 -7.31 29.88 4.97
C SER A 294 -6.70 30.07 3.60
N ASP A 295 -6.32 31.31 3.30
CA ASP A 295 -5.70 31.69 2.04
C ASP A 295 -4.18 31.77 2.20
N ASP A 296 -3.44 31.10 1.31
CA ASP A 296 -1.99 31.17 1.19
C ASP A 296 -1.61 31.71 -0.21
N PHE A 297 -0.34 32.07 -0.43
CA PHE A 297 0.15 32.55 -1.73
C PHE A 297 0.03 31.45 -2.82
N GLY A 298 -1.10 31.43 -3.53
CA GLY A 298 -1.37 30.54 -4.67
C GLY A 298 -2.38 29.43 -4.41
N SER A 299 -2.88 29.28 -3.17
CA SER A 299 -3.90 28.28 -2.85
C SER A 299 -4.84 28.73 -1.72
N ARG A 300 -6.09 28.32 -1.78
CA ARG A 300 -7.08 28.47 -0.71
C ARG A 300 -7.35 27.11 -0.09
N ARG A 301 -6.92 26.90 1.16
CA ARG A 301 -7.20 25.68 1.91
C ARG A 301 -8.61 25.77 2.50
N VAL A 302 -9.41 24.75 2.25
CA VAL A 302 -10.75 24.58 2.84
C VAL A 302 -10.69 23.41 3.79
N GLN A 303 -11.08 23.62 5.04
CA GLN A 303 -11.19 22.61 6.09
C GLN A 303 -12.63 22.57 6.59
N ILE A 304 -13.17 21.38 6.74
CA ILE A 304 -14.56 21.15 7.13
C ILE A 304 -14.54 20.16 8.28
N ALA A 305 -15.21 20.53 9.36
CA ALA A 305 -15.45 19.66 10.50
C ALA A 305 -16.95 19.34 10.58
N ARG A 306 -17.30 18.06 10.69
CA ARG A 306 -18.67 17.58 10.96
C ARG A 306 -18.59 16.55 12.09
N GLY A 307 -18.90 16.97 13.32
CA GLY A 307 -18.64 16.16 14.51
C GLY A 307 -17.15 15.80 14.62
N PRO A 308 -16.78 14.51 14.77
CA PRO A 308 -15.38 14.08 14.83
C PRO A 308 -14.70 14.00 13.45
N SER A 309 -15.47 14.04 12.36
CA SER A 309 -14.95 13.90 11.00
C SER A 309 -14.23 15.15 10.51
N ARG A 310 -13.12 14.94 9.80
CA ARG A 310 -12.25 15.98 9.23
C ARG A 310 -12.19 15.80 7.73
N ILE A 311 -12.53 16.86 7.00
CA ILE A 311 -12.47 16.87 5.54
C ILE A 311 -11.72 18.12 5.10
N ALA A 312 -10.83 18.00 4.12
CA ALA A 312 -10.07 19.12 3.62
C ALA A 312 -9.68 18.98 2.15
N PHE A 313 -9.38 20.11 1.53
CA PHE A 313 -8.80 20.20 0.19
C PHE A 313 -8.22 21.59 -0.05
N ASN A 314 -7.40 21.75 -1.09
CA ASN A 314 -6.81 23.01 -1.52
C ASN A 314 -7.37 23.41 -2.86
N LEU A 315 -8.00 24.57 -2.94
CA LEU A 315 -8.32 25.22 -4.21
C LEU A 315 -7.08 25.92 -4.75
N ILE A 316 -6.73 25.65 -5.99
CA ILE A 316 -5.52 26.19 -6.62
C ILE A 316 -5.85 26.82 -7.97
N LYS A 317 -5.15 27.87 -8.35
CA LYS A 317 -5.35 28.49 -9.67
C LYS A 317 -4.79 27.57 -10.77
N GLU A 318 -5.45 27.56 -11.93
CA GLU A 318 -5.11 26.69 -13.08
C GLU A 318 -3.66 26.87 -13.57
N GLU A 319 -3.11 28.08 -13.40
CA GLU A 319 -1.71 28.45 -13.71
C GLU A 319 -0.65 27.61 -12.96
N ALA A 320 -1.03 26.89 -11.90
CA ALA A 320 -0.11 26.12 -11.07
C ALA A 320 0.34 24.75 -11.64
N PHE A 321 -0.18 24.32 -12.81
CA PHE A 321 0.20 23.04 -13.46
C PHE A 321 0.84 23.16 -14.84
N THR A 322 0.92 24.36 -15.40
CA THR A 322 1.45 24.60 -16.75
C THR A 322 2.92 25.00 -16.76
N SER A 323 3.68 24.71 -15.69
CA SER A 323 5.12 25.00 -15.60
C SER A 323 5.95 23.75 -15.40
#